data_AF-A0AAJ0AHM3-F1
#
_entry.id   AF-A0AAJ0AHM3-F1
#
_cell.length_a   1.000
_cell.length_b   1.000
_cell.length_c   1.000
_cell.angle_alpha   90.00
_cell.angle_beta   90.00
_cell.angle_gamma   90.00
#
_symmetry.space_group_name_H-M   'P 1'
#
loop_
_entity.id
_entity.type
_entity.pdbx_description
1 polymer ?
#
loop_
_entity_poly.entity_id
_entity_poly.type
_entity_poly.pdbx_seq_one_letter_code
_entity_poly.pdbx_strand_id
1 'polypeptide(L)'
;MEVEASTAGIGTTIEARISKDSHILATASPERGFRACIECRRKKTRCDMRQPICGLCRRTGGSCTFPTKRKAPEFRKRPAKEKEANVIDPQRLEHLVSLLESRLDETPKSQSSTGESPGRDQGSVQSSATSPSYSGSIGTCREDAEQHVVVVSSSNSANLLGHYLQPDSRQNVEFETASSNGSTEKTASWTEIPEELVTELVNLYFDKIQAWLPLLHRPNFFTKYVVDCTFQMDRLLVVSLEEGLLLHGMFALAARHSNHEYLKGLPSPNRGQSFAERAIEYYAKLRSSDGETTLEYLQGCILLAFYLYTSGPSHQAWILTGVCVRLAYDLDLCCVDEEDDDMEMAAAEWSADEERRRAFWLVWEIDTFASILSMRPRGLNSQRIVVRLPVSDEAWFSNRPCESPVVPLDPTQAWKVLLDSPNKEERAWFLLANYIMALAYETASGRQKSQRDHSELTSSMTYFCLAVSQRHGLETNPPAFAAGSFAKANWIIGMHLMLTNTRACLSALAATPFSNVETFEDDYSRIFNRWHPEYIALSHPFFAGTLLSARTYPSLSSSRPMSISCNQELSALILSHFATFWKLGSVLLGKYIPFHTEPIHQV
;
A
#
# COMPACT_ATOMS: atom_id res chain seq x y z
N MET A 1 -30.20 -58.59 32.68
CA MET A 1 -29.16 -59.63 32.76
C MET A 1 -28.22 -59.39 31.59
N GLU A 2 -26.93 -59.12 31.73
CA GLU A 2 -26.10 -58.59 32.83
C GLU A 2 -25.15 -57.55 32.14
N VAL A 3 -24.64 -56.47 32.72
CA VAL A 3 -23.56 -56.38 33.74
C VAL A 3 -22.39 -57.29 33.33
N GLU A 4 -21.17 -56.82 33.05
CA GLU A 4 -20.26 -56.08 33.92
C GLU A 4 -19.35 -55.09 33.17
N ALA A 5 -18.67 -54.23 33.94
CA ALA A 5 -17.42 -53.57 33.56
C ALA A 5 -16.39 -53.82 34.67
N SER A 6 -15.10 -53.92 34.34
CA SER A 6 -14.02 -53.99 35.35
C SER A 6 -12.70 -53.43 34.81
N THR A 7 -11.79 -53.06 35.71
CA THR A 7 -10.64 -52.18 35.47
C THR A 7 -9.32 -52.69 36.04
N ALA A 8 -8.22 -52.30 35.38
CA ALA A 8 -6.88 -52.03 35.92
C ALA A 8 -6.01 -53.17 36.53
N GLY A 9 -4.69 -52.88 36.60
CA GLY A 9 -3.60 -53.78 37.04
C GLY A 9 -2.58 -54.00 35.91
N ILE A 10 -1.53 -53.20 35.70
CA ILE A 10 -0.41 -52.83 36.59
C ILE A 10 0.33 -54.05 37.15
N GLY A 11 1.53 -54.31 36.62
CA GLY A 11 2.51 -55.27 37.13
C GLY A 11 3.90 -54.98 36.56
N THR A 12 4.93 -54.91 37.42
CA THR A 12 6.26 -54.35 37.10
C THR A 12 7.43 -55.31 37.32
N THR A 13 8.28 -55.44 36.31
CA THR A 13 9.69 -55.90 36.41
C THR A 13 10.39 -55.34 35.15
N ILE A 14 11.38 -54.45 35.17
CA ILE A 14 12.64 -54.37 35.92
C ILE A 14 13.59 -55.53 35.59
N GLU A 15 14.39 -55.33 34.54
CA GLU A 15 15.82 -55.68 34.59
C GLU A 15 16.66 -54.50 34.11
N ALA A 16 17.82 -54.34 34.75
CA ALA A 16 18.95 -53.53 34.30
C ALA A 16 20.15 -54.50 34.19
N ARG A 17 21.35 -54.16 33.68
CA ARG A 17 22.13 -52.93 33.87
C ARG A 17 23.42 -53.00 33.03
N ILE A 18 24.24 -51.94 33.12
CA ILE A 18 25.65 -51.82 32.65
C ILE A 18 25.74 -51.43 31.15
N SER A 19 25.92 -50.16 30.74
CA SER A 19 26.79 -49.04 31.19
C SER A 19 28.26 -49.14 30.74
N LYS A 20 28.69 -48.13 29.97
CA LYS A 20 29.99 -47.46 30.16
C LYS A 20 29.96 -46.02 29.62
N ASP A 21 30.71 -45.18 30.30
CA ASP A 21 30.76 -43.71 30.20
C ASP A 21 31.53 -43.22 28.94
N SER A 22 31.66 -41.93 28.60
CA SER A 22 31.60 -40.72 29.45
C SER A 22 31.38 -39.40 28.69
N HIS A 23 30.74 -38.43 29.36
CA HIS A 23 30.88 -36.96 29.28
C HIS A 23 31.29 -36.25 27.97
N ILE A 24 30.52 -35.22 27.59
CA ILE A 24 30.92 -33.79 27.73
C ILE A 24 29.71 -32.86 27.51
N LEU A 25 29.71 -31.69 28.14
CA LEU A 25 28.68 -30.64 27.97
C LEU A 25 28.76 -29.99 26.58
N ALA A 26 27.62 -29.80 25.92
CA ALA A 26 27.50 -29.01 24.69
C ALA A 26 26.36 -27.98 24.80
N THR A 27 26.73 -26.74 25.10
CA THR A 27 25.82 -25.58 25.20
C THR A 27 25.45 -25.03 23.82
N ALA A 28 24.21 -24.55 23.68
CA ALA A 28 23.74 -23.60 22.65
C ALA A 28 23.97 -23.97 21.17
N SER A 29 22.88 -24.35 20.50
CA SER A 29 22.79 -24.40 19.03
C SER A 29 23.07 -23.01 18.41
N PRO A 30 24.10 -22.84 17.56
CA PRO A 30 24.38 -21.55 16.96
C PRO A 30 23.68 -21.41 15.61
N GLU A 31 22.69 -20.52 15.54
CA GLU A 31 22.33 -19.89 14.27
C GLU A 31 23.58 -19.29 13.63
N ARG A 32 23.74 -19.42 12.30
CA ARG A 32 24.30 -18.38 11.40
C ARG A 32 24.35 -18.91 9.96
N GLY A 33 23.64 -18.23 9.07
CA GLY A 33 23.52 -18.62 7.66
C GLY A 33 24.86 -18.84 6.95
N PHE A 34 24.93 -19.92 6.17
CA PHE A 34 26.16 -20.45 5.59
C PHE A 34 26.90 -19.43 4.70
N ARG A 35 28.21 -19.21 4.97
CA ARG A 35 29.07 -18.32 4.21
C ARG A 35 30.30 -19.05 3.70
N ALA A 36 30.69 -18.79 2.46
CA ALA A 36 31.96 -19.28 1.90
C ALA A 36 33.15 -18.74 2.72
N CYS A 37 34.13 -19.59 2.99
CA CYS A 37 35.36 -19.21 3.69
C CYS A 37 36.18 -18.17 2.89
N ILE A 38 37.04 -17.43 3.59
CA ILE A 38 37.82 -16.32 3.04
C ILE A 38 38.70 -16.77 1.85
N GLU A 39 39.31 -17.96 1.94
CA GLU A 39 40.20 -18.47 0.89
C GLU A 39 39.46 -18.92 -0.38
N CYS A 40 38.31 -19.60 -0.26
CA CYS A 40 37.43 -19.87 -1.40
C CYS A 40 36.94 -18.57 -2.06
N ARG A 41 36.55 -17.57 -1.24
CA ARG A 41 36.13 -16.25 -1.72
C ARG A 41 37.26 -15.52 -2.46
N ARG A 42 38.49 -15.54 -1.91
CA ARG A 42 39.69 -14.96 -2.55
C ARG A 42 40.01 -15.62 -3.88
N LYS A 43 39.91 -16.95 -3.95
CA LYS A 43 40.10 -17.76 -5.18
C LYS A 43 38.89 -17.74 -6.13
N LYS A 44 37.79 -17.06 -5.80
CA LYS A 44 36.50 -17.09 -6.53
C LYS A 44 36.00 -18.52 -6.84
N THR A 45 36.22 -19.45 -5.93
CA THR A 45 35.85 -20.88 -6.09
C THR A 45 34.67 -21.28 -5.21
N ARG A 46 33.89 -22.29 -5.64
CA ARG A 46 32.76 -22.82 -4.87
C ARG A 46 33.24 -23.40 -3.54
N CYS A 47 32.64 -22.93 -2.45
CA CYS A 47 32.87 -23.44 -1.11
C CYS A 47 31.75 -24.42 -0.74
N ASP A 48 32.09 -25.57 -0.16
CA ASP A 48 31.16 -26.54 0.43
C ASP A 48 30.78 -26.21 1.88
N MET A 49 31.33 -25.12 2.44
CA MET A 49 30.95 -24.47 3.71
C MET A 49 31.03 -25.32 4.99
N ARG A 50 31.47 -26.59 4.89
CA ARG A 50 31.72 -27.49 6.02
C ARG A 50 32.74 -26.88 6.99
N GLN A 51 32.36 -26.76 8.25
CA GLN A 51 33.24 -26.32 9.34
C GLN A 51 33.95 -27.54 9.98
N PRO A 52 35.11 -27.37 10.66
CA PRO A 52 35.90 -26.14 10.74
C PRO A 52 36.69 -25.84 9.45
N ILE A 53 36.90 -26.83 8.57
CA ILE A 53 37.68 -26.70 7.33
C ILE A 53 36.88 -27.23 6.14
N CYS A 54 36.61 -26.38 5.15
CA CYS A 54 35.88 -26.73 3.93
C CYS A 54 36.67 -27.76 3.10
N GLY A 55 35.98 -28.64 2.37
CA GLY A 55 36.57 -29.73 1.60
C GLY A 55 37.55 -29.28 0.52
N LEU A 56 37.40 -28.06 -0.04
CA LEU A 56 38.36 -27.51 -1.00
C LEU A 56 39.68 -27.09 -0.32
N CYS A 57 39.61 -26.32 0.77
CA CYS A 57 40.80 -25.93 1.54
C CYS A 57 41.51 -27.17 2.11
N ARG A 58 40.75 -28.16 2.60
CA ARG A 58 41.25 -29.43 3.13
C ARG A 58 42.09 -30.20 2.11
N ARG A 59 41.63 -30.30 0.86
CA ARG A 59 42.37 -30.97 -0.24
C ARG A 59 43.54 -30.16 -0.79
N THR A 60 43.53 -28.83 -0.63
CA THR A 60 44.57 -27.93 -1.18
C THR A 60 45.58 -27.45 -0.13
N GLY A 61 45.53 -27.97 1.10
CA GLY A 61 46.40 -27.54 2.21
C GLY A 61 46.25 -26.06 2.61
N GLY A 62 45.19 -25.39 2.15
CA GLY A 62 45.02 -23.94 2.31
C GLY A 62 44.39 -23.55 3.64
N SER A 63 44.81 -22.43 4.21
CA SER A 63 44.19 -21.87 5.41
C SER A 63 42.69 -21.61 5.20
N CYS A 64 41.87 -22.11 6.13
CA CYS A 64 40.42 -22.07 6.01
C CYS A 64 39.83 -21.27 7.18
N THR A 65 39.45 -20.03 6.92
CA THR A 65 38.85 -19.13 7.93
C THR A 65 37.47 -18.70 7.46
N PHE A 66 36.46 -18.88 8.31
CA PHE A 66 35.09 -18.41 8.06
C PHE A 66 34.88 -17.02 8.70
N PRO A 67 34.25 -16.05 8.00
CA PRO A 67 34.11 -14.69 8.51
C PRO A 67 32.97 -14.58 9.54
N THR A 68 33.31 -14.29 10.80
CA THR A 68 32.38 -14.35 11.95
C THR A 68 31.58 -13.07 12.22
N LYS A 69 31.97 -11.91 11.67
CA LYS A 69 31.24 -10.64 11.78
C LYS A 69 31.17 -9.87 10.45
N ARG A 70 30.14 -9.04 10.30
CA ARG A 70 29.90 -8.15 9.14
C ARG A 70 30.83 -6.93 9.25
N LYS A 71 31.90 -6.84 8.44
CA LYS A 71 32.61 -5.57 8.28
C LYS A 71 31.65 -4.58 7.59
N ALA A 72 31.48 -3.39 8.19
CA ALA A 72 30.83 -2.27 7.53
C ALA A 72 31.71 -1.75 6.37
N PRO A 73 31.14 -1.05 5.37
CA PRO A 73 31.93 -0.38 4.35
C PRO A 73 32.74 0.77 4.98
N GLU A 74 34.06 0.69 4.92
CA GLU A 74 34.93 1.81 5.30
C GLU A 74 34.77 2.95 4.29
N PHE A 75 34.01 3.99 4.66
CA PHE A 75 33.93 5.24 3.91
C PHE A 75 35.30 5.91 3.87
N ARG A 76 36.05 5.70 2.77
CA ARG A 76 37.24 6.49 2.46
C ARG A 76 36.83 7.95 2.32
N LYS A 77 37.22 8.78 3.29
CA LYS A 77 37.06 10.24 3.22
C LYS A 77 37.67 10.75 1.91
N ARG A 78 36.86 11.35 1.04
CA ARG A 78 37.37 12.21 -0.03
C ARG A 78 37.89 13.50 0.62
N PRO A 79 39.03 14.06 0.18
CA PRO A 79 39.40 15.42 0.56
C PRO A 79 38.34 16.40 0.02
N ALA A 80 38.13 17.50 0.73
CA ALA A 80 37.25 18.57 0.24
C ALA A 80 37.82 19.16 -1.06
N LYS A 81 36.94 19.52 -1.98
CA LYS A 81 37.24 20.46 -3.05
C LYS A 81 36.44 21.73 -2.82
N GLU A 82 37.13 22.85 -2.82
CA GLU A 82 36.56 24.18 -2.73
C GLU A 82 35.88 24.57 -4.05
N LYS A 83 35.12 25.67 -4.03
CA LYS A 83 34.39 26.18 -5.19
C LYS A 83 35.30 27.05 -6.05
N GLU A 84 35.84 26.51 -7.13
CA GLU A 84 36.37 27.33 -8.24
C GLU A 84 35.35 27.39 -9.38
N ALA A 85 35.22 28.58 -9.98
CA ALA A 85 34.32 28.82 -11.11
C ALA A 85 34.99 28.41 -12.44
N ASN A 86 34.20 27.89 -13.38
CA ASN A 86 34.68 27.57 -14.72
C ASN A 86 34.99 28.85 -15.52
N VAL A 87 36.24 29.32 -15.46
CA VAL A 87 36.81 30.20 -16.47
C VAL A 87 37.54 29.33 -17.48
N ILE A 88 37.15 29.38 -18.75
CA ILE A 88 37.80 28.63 -19.83
C ILE A 88 39.02 29.44 -20.29
N ASP A 89 40.20 28.83 -20.20
CA ASP A 89 41.47 29.37 -20.70
C ASP A 89 41.44 29.51 -22.23
N PRO A 90 41.55 30.74 -22.79
CA PRO A 90 41.52 30.96 -24.24
C PRO A 90 42.68 30.29 -24.99
N GLN A 91 43.87 30.22 -24.38
CA GLN A 91 45.08 29.71 -25.03
C GLN A 91 44.95 28.20 -25.31
N ARG A 92 44.23 27.48 -24.44
CA ARG A 92 43.86 26.08 -24.64
C ARG A 92 42.87 25.86 -25.78
N LEU A 93 42.01 26.83 -26.08
CA LEU A 93 41.04 26.75 -27.16
C LEU A 93 41.72 26.99 -28.52
N GLU A 94 42.57 28.01 -28.61
CA GLU A 94 43.38 28.31 -29.81
C GLU A 94 44.30 27.14 -30.20
N HIS A 95 44.96 26.52 -29.22
CA HIS A 95 45.80 25.34 -29.48
C HIS A 95 45.00 24.13 -29.98
N LEU A 96 43.75 23.97 -29.53
CA LEU A 96 42.84 22.92 -30.02
C LEU A 96 42.34 23.17 -31.44
N VAL A 97 42.09 24.43 -31.82
CA VAL A 97 41.72 24.79 -33.20
C VAL A 97 42.88 24.51 -34.16
N SER A 98 44.10 24.95 -33.81
CA SER A 98 45.31 24.70 -34.61
C SER A 98 45.59 23.20 -34.83
N LEU A 99 45.32 22.35 -33.82
CA LEU A 99 45.44 20.88 -33.91
C LEU A 99 44.34 20.20 -34.75
N LEU A 100 43.27 20.91 -35.10
CA LEU A 100 42.20 20.42 -35.98
C LEU A 100 42.41 20.90 -37.41
N GLU A 101 42.80 22.16 -37.61
CA GLU A 101 43.15 22.72 -38.92
C GLU A 101 44.30 21.93 -39.58
N SER A 102 45.37 21.67 -38.82
CA SER A 102 46.52 20.85 -39.25
C SER A 102 46.21 19.37 -39.56
N ARG A 103 44.95 18.92 -39.42
CA ARG A 103 44.49 17.57 -39.79
C ARG A 103 43.54 17.54 -40.99
N LEU A 104 43.23 18.68 -41.60
CA LEU A 104 42.30 18.77 -42.74
C LEU A 104 43.01 18.81 -44.12
N ASP A 105 44.29 19.17 -44.17
CA ASP A 105 45.04 19.29 -45.43
C ASP A 105 45.60 17.96 -45.99
N GLU A 106 45.73 16.90 -45.19
CA GLU A 106 46.27 15.61 -45.65
C GLU A 106 45.21 14.68 -46.26
N THR A 107 44.86 14.91 -47.53
CA THR A 107 44.09 13.92 -48.34
C THR A 107 44.73 13.60 -49.70
N PRO A 108 45.32 12.40 -49.87
CA PRO A 108 45.62 11.83 -51.19
C PRO A 108 44.34 11.28 -51.85
N LYS A 109 44.28 11.33 -53.19
CA LYS A 109 43.08 11.01 -53.98
C LYS A 109 43.14 9.61 -54.59
N SER A 110 41.95 9.01 -54.76
CA SER A 110 41.55 8.09 -55.85
C SER A 110 42.37 6.83 -56.15
N GLN A 111 41.69 5.67 -56.23
CA GLN A 111 41.31 5.08 -57.54
C GLN A 111 40.33 3.90 -57.34
N SER A 112 39.75 3.39 -58.43
CA SER A 112 38.68 2.40 -58.45
C SER A 112 39.00 1.21 -59.36
N SER A 113 38.62 -0.01 -58.98
CA SER A 113 38.29 -1.10 -59.93
C SER A 113 37.58 -2.30 -59.28
N THR A 114 36.77 -2.94 -60.11
CA THR A 114 36.05 -4.22 -60.04
C THR A 114 36.81 -5.43 -59.47
N GLY A 115 36.10 -6.38 -58.85
CA GLY A 115 36.60 -7.75 -58.55
C GLY A 115 35.51 -8.70 -58.01
N GLU A 116 35.38 -9.89 -58.62
CA GLU A 116 34.27 -10.84 -58.44
C GLU A 116 34.32 -11.71 -57.15
N SER A 117 33.18 -12.30 -56.80
CA SER A 117 33.04 -13.51 -55.95
C SER A 117 33.25 -14.79 -56.82
N PRO A 118 33.55 -16.01 -56.31
CA PRO A 118 33.01 -16.58 -55.05
C PRO A 118 33.92 -17.56 -54.27
N GLY A 119 33.42 -18.15 -53.16
CA GLY A 119 33.93 -19.48 -52.71
C GLY A 119 33.82 -19.89 -51.23
N ARG A 120 32.71 -20.56 -50.89
CA ARG A 120 32.59 -21.77 -50.03
C ARG A 120 33.07 -21.85 -48.55
N ASP A 121 32.19 -22.51 -47.78
CA ASP A 121 32.40 -23.50 -46.72
C ASP A 121 32.85 -23.13 -45.28
N GLN A 122 31.91 -23.37 -44.36
CA GLN A 122 32.03 -24.04 -43.04
C GLN A 122 32.90 -23.45 -41.91
N GLY A 123 32.27 -23.24 -40.75
CA GLY A 123 32.91 -23.60 -39.47
C GLY A 123 32.58 -22.78 -38.22
N SER A 124 31.74 -23.34 -37.34
CA SER A 124 31.83 -23.26 -35.86
C SER A 124 31.86 -21.90 -35.13
N VAL A 125 30.75 -21.61 -34.44
CA VAL A 125 30.66 -21.22 -33.01
C VAL A 125 31.73 -20.24 -32.44
N GLN A 126 31.28 -19.03 -32.05
CA GLN A 126 31.38 -18.59 -30.65
C GLN A 126 30.43 -17.43 -30.29
N SER A 127 30.10 -17.35 -29.00
CA SER A 127 29.16 -16.39 -28.42
C SER A 127 29.80 -15.03 -28.15
N SER A 128 29.03 -13.95 -28.25
CA SER A 128 28.85 -12.96 -27.16
C SER A 128 27.78 -11.92 -27.54
N ALA A 129 27.09 -11.38 -26.53
CA ALA A 129 26.14 -10.29 -26.70
C ALA A 129 26.74 -8.96 -26.24
N THR A 130 26.47 -7.88 -26.99
CA THR A 130 26.59 -6.50 -26.50
C THR A 130 25.50 -5.63 -27.13
N SER A 131 25.10 -4.56 -26.43
CA SER A 131 23.95 -3.69 -26.75
C SER A 131 24.06 -2.93 -28.08
N PRO A 132 22.92 -2.53 -28.69
CA PRO A 132 22.91 -1.67 -29.87
C PRO A 132 23.29 -0.22 -29.52
N SER A 133 24.11 0.40 -30.38
CA SER A 133 24.45 1.83 -30.30
C SER A 133 23.46 2.66 -31.14
N TYR A 134 22.93 3.74 -30.55
CA TYR A 134 22.01 4.67 -31.18
C TYR A 134 22.74 5.61 -32.16
N SER A 135 22.46 5.51 -33.46
CA SER A 135 22.98 6.41 -34.49
C SER A 135 21.97 7.53 -34.80
N GLY A 136 22.16 8.70 -34.19
CA GLY A 136 21.43 9.91 -34.57
C GLY A 136 22.14 10.65 -35.71
N SER A 137 21.48 10.80 -36.86
CA SER A 137 21.92 11.66 -37.97
C SER A 137 21.05 12.92 -38.03
N ILE A 138 21.66 14.07 -38.28
CA ILE A 138 21.00 15.38 -38.36
C ILE A 138 21.16 15.95 -39.78
N GLY A 139 20.06 16.49 -40.32
CA GLY A 139 20.02 17.46 -41.42
C GLY A 139 18.58 18.02 -41.53
N THR A 140 18.26 19.31 -41.54
CA THR A 140 18.73 20.48 -42.32
C THR A 140 18.42 20.36 -43.82
N CYS A 141 17.67 21.26 -44.48
CA CYS A 141 16.98 22.50 -44.06
C CYS A 141 15.81 22.83 -45.05
N ARG A 142 15.04 23.90 -44.73
CA ARG A 142 14.12 24.78 -45.53
C ARG A 142 13.88 24.47 -47.04
N GLU A 143 12.71 24.76 -47.63
CA GLU A 143 11.89 25.97 -47.48
C GLU A 143 10.41 25.78 -47.98
N ASP A 144 9.51 26.68 -47.56
CA ASP A 144 8.19 27.11 -48.08
C ASP A 144 7.14 26.12 -48.68
N ALA A 145 5.99 26.00 -47.98
CA ALA A 145 4.64 26.12 -48.55
C ALA A 145 3.57 26.23 -47.43
N GLU A 146 2.51 27.03 -47.63
CA GLU A 146 1.42 27.22 -46.65
C GLU A 146 0.33 26.13 -46.73
N GLN A 147 -0.08 25.58 -45.58
CA GLN A 147 -1.46 25.08 -45.38
C GLN A 147 -1.80 24.86 -43.90
N HIS A 148 -2.98 25.33 -43.47
CA HIS A 148 -3.49 25.14 -42.12
C HIS A 148 -3.90 23.67 -41.87
N VAL A 149 -3.27 23.01 -40.90
CA VAL A 149 -3.74 21.73 -40.34
C VAL A 149 -3.93 21.91 -38.82
N VAL A 150 -5.18 21.78 -38.36
CA VAL A 150 -5.50 21.83 -36.92
C VAL A 150 -5.14 20.48 -36.29
N VAL A 151 -3.94 20.40 -35.70
CA VAL A 151 -3.49 19.21 -34.96
C VAL A 151 -4.14 19.19 -33.57
N VAL A 152 -5.26 18.47 -33.46
CA VAL A 152 -5.88 18.15 -32.16
C VAL A 152 -4.94 17.22 -31.39
N SER A 153 -4.34 17.74 -30.31
CA SER A 153 -3.37 17.01 -29.50
C SER A 153 -4.04 15.90 -28.69
N SER A 154 -3.84 14.65 -29.11
CA SER A 154 -4.43 13.46 -28.47
C SER A 154 -3.97 13.34 -27.01
N SER A 155 -4.90 13.56 -26.09
CA SER A 155 -4.65 13.57 -24.65
C SER A 155 -4.80 12.16 -24.08
N ASN A 156 -3.75 11.60 -23.46
CA ASN A 156 -3.83 10.29 -22.79
C ASN A 156 -4.77 10.36 -21.58
N SER A 157 -5.95 9.75 -21.69
CA SER A 157 -7.01 9.73 -20.65
C SER A 157 -6.53 9.21 -19.29
N ALA A 158 -5.55 8.29 -19.28
CA ALA A 158 -4.94 7.76 -18.05
C ALA A 158 -4.21 8.83 -17.20
N ASN A 159 -3.82 9.99 -17.77
CA ASN A 159 -3.06 11.02 -17.05
C ASN A 159 -3.93 11.96 -16.20
N LEU A 160 -5.26 12.00 -16.40
CA LEU A 160 -6.12 13.01 -15.74
C LEU A 160 -6.10 12.89 -14.21
N LEU A 161 -6.21 11.67 -13.67
CA LEU A 161 -6.23 11.41 -12.23
C LEU A 161 -5.00 12.00 -11.50
N GLY A 162 -3.80 11.85 -12.09
CA GLY A 162 -2.57 12.42 -11.56
C GLY A 162 -2.47 13.95 -11.71
N HIS A 163 -3.10 14.54 -12.73
CA HIS A 163 -3.14 15.99 -12.91
C HIS A 163 -4.03 16.69 -11.88
N TYR A 164 -5.19 16.13 -11.54
CA TYR A 164 -6.07 16.68 -10.51
C TYR A 164 -5.48 16.61 -9.09
N LEU A 165 -4.43 15.81 -8.85
CA LEU A 165 -3.87 15.53 -7.52
C LEU A 165 -2.40 15.93 -7.36
N GLN A 166 -1.87 16.77 -8.25
CA GLN A 166 -0.61 17.47 -7.97
C GLN A 166 -0.79 18.34 -6.71
N PRO A 167 0.18 18.32 -5.75
CA PRO A 167 0.17 19.26 -4.64
C PRO A 167 0.41 20.66 -5.19
N ASP A 168 -0.39 21.63 -4.73
CA ASP A 168 -0.33 22.98 -5.27
C ASP A 168 1.04 23.64 -5.04
N SER A 169 1.38 24.59 -5.89
CA SER A 169 2.75 25.08 -6.10
C SER A 169 3.33 25.73 -4.84
N ARG A 170 4.12 24.95 -4.07
CA ARG A 170 4.92 25.38 -2.90
C ARG A 170 4.32 26.60 -2.18
N GLN A 171 3.23 26.40 -1.44
CA GLN A 171 3.08 27.21 -0.24
C GLN A 171 4.30 26.91 0.64
N ASN A 172 5.18 27.89 0.80
CA ASN A 172 6.24 27.83 1.79
C ASN A 172 5.56 27.87 3.17
N VAL A 173 5.28 26.69 3.71
CA VAL A 173 5.28 26.52 5.17
C VAL A 173 6.72 26.76 5.58
N GLU A 174 7.02 28.01 5.94
CA GLU A 174 8.34 28.37 6.41
C GLU A 174 8.62 27.55 7.67
N PHE A 175 9.61 26.68 7.57
CA PHE A 175 10.15 25.98 8.73
C PHE A 175 10.90 27.01 9.56
N GLU A 176 10.19 27.76 10.39
CA GLU A 176 10.79 28.53 11.47
C GLU A 176 11.52 27.55 12.38
N THR A 177 12.82 27.38 12.13
CA THR A 177 13.73 26.67 13.00
C THR A 177 13.90 27.49 14.27
N ALA A 178 12.96 27.29 15.21
CA ALA A 178 12.90 27.95 16.49
C ALA A 178 14.27 27.85 17.18
N SER A 179 15.02 28.96 17.16
CA SER A 179 16.32 29.03 17.81
C SER A 179 16.12 28.89 19.31
N SER A 180 16.86 27.96 19.91
CA SER A 180 16.65 27.48 21.28
C SER A 180 16.97 28.54 22.33
N ASN A 181 16.00 29.42 22.62
CA ASN A 181 15.96 30.18 23.86
C ASN A 181 15.21 29.36 24.91
N GLY A 182 15.91 29.00 25.99
CA GLY A 182 15.42 28.07 27.00
C GLY A 182 14.14 28.53 27.69
N SER A 183 13.03 27.89 27.34
CA SER A 183 11.78 27.91 28.10
C SER A 183 11.36 26.46 28.32
N THR A 184 10.95 26.12 29.55
CA THR A 184 10.65 24.73 29.94
C THR A 184 9.47 24.20 29.14
N GLU A 185 9.70 23.14 28.35
CA GLU A 185 8.66 22.46 27.58
C GLU A 185 7.54 21.96 28.50
N LYS A 186 6.37 22.61 28.42
CA LYS A 186 5.12 21.98 28.85
C LYS A 186 4.74 20.92 27.83
N THR A 187 5.21 19.70 28.07
CA THR A 187 4.55 18.52 27.50
C THR A 187 3.13 18.50 28.05
N ALA A 188 2.15 18.81 27.19
CA ALA A 188 0.74 18.80 27.57
C ALA A 188 0.38 17.39 28.04
N SER A 189 0.01 17.30 29.32
CA SER A 189 -0.24 16.03 30.00
C SER A 189 -1.62 15.50 29.62
N TRP A 190 -1.80 14.17 29.68
CA TRP A 190 -3.12 13.53 29.53
C TRP A 190 -4.20 14.16 30.42
N THR A 191 -3.80 14.71 31.56
CA THR A 191 -4.64 15.47 32.51
C THR A 191 -5.30 16.74 31.94
N GLU A 192 -4.96 17.18 30.72
CA GLU A 192 -5.64 18.29 30.04
C GLU A 192 -6.92 17.85 29.29
N ILE A 193 -7.13 16.55 29.11
CA ILE A 193 -8.27 15.97 28.39
C ILE A 193 -9.29 15.40 29.41
N PRO A 194 -10.58 15.75 29.35
CA PRO A 194 -11.60 15.18 30.25
C PRO A 194 -11.76 13.65 30.10
N GLU A 195 -11.87 12.93 31.22
CA GLU A 195 -12.11 11.48 31.24
C GLU A 195 -13.40 11.07 30.54
N GLU A 196 -14.46 11.87 30.71
CA GLU A 196 -15.74 11.72 30.01
C GLU A 196 -15.55 11.75 28.49
N LEU A 197 -14.77 12.71 27.98
CA LEU A 197 -14.43 12.79 26.57
C LEU A 197 -13.63 11.56 26.12
N VAL A 198 -12.59 11.15 26.85
CA VAL A 198 -11.79 9.98 26.43
C VAL A 198 -12.64 8.71 26.38
N THR A 199 -13.54 8.53 27.36
CA THR A 199 -14.51 7.43 27.37
C THR A 199 -15.48 7.53 26.19
N GLU A 200 -15.97 8.72 25.84
CA GLU A 200 -16.79 8.95 24.63
C GLU A 200 -16.01 8.60 23.35
N LEU A 201 -14.75 9.04 23.22
CA LEU A 201 -13.91 8.83 22.04
C LEU A 201 -13.56 7.36 21.80
N VAL A 202 -13.32 6.57 22.85
CA VAL A 202 -13.10 5.12 22.71
C VAL A 202 -14.36 4.42 22.21
N ASN A 203 -15.53 4.72 22.78
CA ASN A 203 -16.78 4.13 22.31
C ASN A 203 -17.10 4.55 20.87
N LEU A 204 -16.94 5.84 20.53
CA LEU A 204 -17.08 6.35 19.17
C LEU A 204 -16.11 5.70 18.18
N TYR A 205 -14.88 5.36 18.58
CA TYR A 205 -13.97 4.60 17.74
C TYR A 205 -14.55 3.22 17.42
N PHE A 206 -14.90 2.43 18.44
CA PHE A 206 -15.37 1.06 18.21
C PHE A 206 -16.76 0.99 17.56
N ASP A 207 -17.58 2.03 17.66
CA ASP A 207 -18.94 2.05 17.10
C ASP A 207 -19.04 2.74 15.72
N LYS A 208 -18.09 3.62 15.34
CA LYS A 208 -18.13 4.40 14.08
C LYS A 208 -16.87 4.36 13.22
N ILE A 209 -15.71 4.02 13.79
CA ILE A 209 -14.42 3.97 13.08
C ILE A 209 -14.05 2.52 12.77
N GLN A 210 -14.00 1.65 13.78
CA GLN A 210 -13.76 0.20 13.66
C GLN A 210 -14.66 -0.46 12.61
N ALA A 211 -15.90 0.02 12.42
CA ALA A 211 -16.84 -0.46 11.41
C ALA A 211 -16.27 -0.52 9.97
N TRP A 212 -15.30 0.35 9.64
CA TRP A 212 -14.58 0.36 8.38
C TRP A 212 -13.05 0.33 8.53
N LEU A 213 -12.51 0.61 9.72
CA LEU A 213 -11.09 0.48 10.09
C LEU A 213 -10.94 -0.55 11.23
N PRO A 214 -11.32 -1.83 11.05
CA PRO A 214 -11.34 -2.82 12.14
C PRO A 214 -9.93 -3.33 12.45
N LEU A 215 -9.24 -2.62 13.35
CA LEU A 215 -7.81 -2.80 13.63
C LEU A 215 -7.54 -3.48 14.97
N LEU A 216 -8.42 -3.30 15.95
CA LEU A 216 -8.17 -3.65 17.37
C LEU A 216 -9.13 -4.71 17.88
N HIS A 217 -8.63 -5.71 18.62
CA HIS A 217 -9.50 -6.73 19.22
C HIS A 217 -10.31 -6.13 20.39
N ARG A 218 -11.58 -5.75 20.15
CA ARG A 218 -12.43 -5.00 21.10
C ARG A 218 -12.46 -5.62 22.51
N PRO A 219 -12.61 -6.94 22.71
CA PRO A 219 -12.58 -7.55 24.05
C PRO A 219 -11.26 -7.34 24.80
N ASN A 220 -10.11 -7.54 24.13
CA ASN A 220 -8.79 -7.32 24.73
C ASN A 220 -8.56 -5.84 25.05
N PHE A 221 -8.94 -4.94 24.12
CA PHE A 221 -8.80 -3.50 24.32
C PHE A 221 -9.59 -3.02 25.55
N PHE A 222 -10.86 -3.39 25.66
CA PHE A 222 -11.68 -3.01 26.80
C PHE A 222 -11.13 -3.62 28.11
N THR A 223 -10.69 -4.88 28.09
CA THR A 223 -10.05 -5.53 29.26
C THR A 223 -8.75 -4.81 29.69
N LYS A 224 -8.00 -4.23 28.73
CA LYS A 224 -6.74 -3.51 29.00
C LYS A 224 -6.95 -2.07 29.51
N TYR A 225 -8.00 -1.37 29.09
CA TYR A 225 -8.13 0.08 29.35
C TYR A 225 -9.45 0.55 30.00
N VAL A 226 -10.49 -0.28 30.07
CA VAL A 226 -11.83 0.11 30.54
C VAL A 226 -12.22 -0.71 31.77
N VAL A 227 -12.70 -0.03 32.81
CA VAL A 227 -13.24 -0.64 34.05
C VAL A 227 -14.54 0.08 34.40
N ASP A 228 -15.58 -0.66 34.79
CA ASP A 228 -16.91 -0.12 35.11
C ASP A 228 -17.46 0.86 34.06
N CYS A 229 -17.25 0.52 32.78
CA CYS A 229 -17.58 1.32 31.58
C CYS A 229 -16.85 2.68 31.43
N THR A 230 -15.90 3.00 32.31
CA THR A 230 -15.05 4.21 32.24
C THR A 230 -13.66 3.90 31.70
N PHE A 231 -13.08 4.81 30.92
CA PHE A 231 -11.68 4.69 30.49
C PHE A 231 -10.74 5.13 31.62
N GLN A 232 -9.87 4.23 32.06
CA GLN A 232 -9.08 4.42 33.27
C GLN A 232 -7.90 5.40 33.06
N MET A 233 -8.13 6.69 33.29
CA MET A 233 -7.14 7.78 33.15
C MET A 233 -5.84 7.54 33.94
N ASP A 234 -5.90 6.90 35.10
CA ASP A 234 -4.70 6.58 35.90
C ASP A 234 -3.72 5.65 35.15
N ARG A 235 -4.23 4.81 34.23
CA ARG A 235 -3.36 4.00 33.35
C ARG A 235 -2.60 4.87 32.34
N LEU A 236 -2.99 6.12 32.14
CA LEU A 236 -2.28 7.07 31.28
C LEU A 236 -1.18 7.88 32.00
N LEU A 237 -0.93 7.63 33.28
CA LEU A 237 0.20 8.24 33.99
C LEU A 237 1.57 7.67 33.56
N VAL A 238 1.59 6.46 32.99
CA VAL A 238 2.81 5.81 32.46
C VAL A 238 2.48 5.06 31.15
N VAL A 239 2.19 5.82 30.08
CA VAL A 239 1.93 5.27 28.73
C VAL A 239 3.23 5.03 27.99
N SER A 240 3.34 3.92 27.26
CA SER A 240 4.43 3.70 26.31
C SER A 240 4.37 4.68 25.11
N LEU A 241 5.40 4.73 24.28
CA LEU A 241 5.34 5.62 23.11
C LEU A 241 4.35 5.08 22.06
N GLU A 242 4.26 3.76 21.96
CA GLU A 242 3.43 2.95 21.08
C GLU A 242 1.95 3.14 21.43
N GLU A 243 1.59 2.99 22.71
CA GLU A 243 0.25 3.24 23.22
C GLU A 243 -0.12 4.73 23.09
N GLY A 244 0.84 5.63 23.31
CA GLY A 244 0.66 7.07 23.14
C GLY A 244 0.30 7.45 21.70
N LEU A 245 0.96 6.82 20.72
CA LEU A 245 0.62 6.93 19.30
C LEU A 245 -0.76 6.32 18.98
N LEU A 246 -1.02 5.11 19.49
CA LEU A 246 -2.24 4.34 19.23
C LEU A 246 -3.49 5.09 19.71
N LEU A 247 -3.51 5.48 20.98
CA LEU A 247 -4.64 6.17 21.61
C LEU A 247 -4.92 7.51 20.93
N HIS A 248 -3.89 8.31 20.65
CA HIS A 248 -4.06 9.59 19.97
C HIS A 248 -4.51 9.44 18.50
N GLY A 249 -4.02 8.43 17.77
CA GLY A 249 -4.50 8.11 16.43
C GLY A 249 -5.98 7.71 16.41
N MET A 250 -6.41 6.92 17.39
CA MET A 250 -7.82 6.57 17.62
C MET A 250 -8.66 7.82 17.91
N PHE A 251 -8.22 8.69 18.83
CA PHE A 251 -8.94 9.90 19.21
C PHE A 251 -9.04 10.90 18.05
N ALA A 252 -7.99 11.04 17.24
CA ALA A 252 -7.98 11.87 16.04
C ALA A 252 -9.01 11.41 14.99
N LEU A 253 -9.25 10.10 14.87
CA LEU A 253 -10.31 9.56 14.03
C LEU A 253 -11.69 9.72 14.66
N ALA A 254 -11.88 9.37 15.93
CA ALA A 254 -13.17 9.39 16.60
C ALA A 254 -13.76 10.79 16.85
N ALA A 255 -12.93 11.78 17.20
CA ALA A 255 -13.37 13.08 17.71
C ALA A 255 -14.27 13.90 16.77
N ARG A 256 -14.20 13.65 15.46
CA ARG A 256 -15.13 14.24 14.48
C ARG A 256 -16.59 13.88 14.73
N HIS A 257 -16.87 12.73 15.35
CA HIS A 257 -18.22 12.25 15.64
C HIS A 257 -18.66 12.51 17.10
N SER A 258 -17.82 13.14 17.91
CA SER A 258 -18.12 13.54 19.29
C SER A 258 -18.83 14.89 19.32
N ASN A 259 -19.76 15.07 20.25
CA ASN A 259 -20.46 16.34 20.50
C ASN A 259 -20.14 16.94 21.89
N HIS A 260 -19.11 16.43 22.56
CA HIS A 260 -18.64 16.87 23.87
C HIS A 260 -18.34 18.38 23.93
N GLU A 261 -18.56 19.02 25.08
CA GLU A 261 -18.36 20.47 25.24
C GLU A 261 -16.92 20.93 24.95
N TYR A 262 -15.92 20.11 25.33
CA TYR A 262 -14.51 20.35 25.01
C TYR A 262 -14.20 20.49 23.50
N LEU A 263 -15.03 19.91 22.62
CA LEU A 263 -14.85 19.96 21.16
C LEU A 263 -15.88 20.89 20.46
N LYS A 264 -16.71 21.57 21.26
CA LYS A 264 -17.78 22.49 20.83
C LYS A 264 -17.16 23.77 20.29
N GLY A 265 -17.68 24.25 19.16
CA GLY A 265 -17.10 25.38 18.41
C GLY A 265 -16.12 24.97 17.31
N LEU A 266 -15.55 23.76 17.35
CA LEU A 266 -14.82 23.20 16.22
C LEU A 266 -15.79 22.53 15.21
N PRO A 267 -15.66 22.80 13.89
CA PRO A 267 -16.33 22.02 12.85
C PRO A 267 -15.95 20.55 12.96
N SER A 268 -16.91 19.64 12.73
CA SER A 268 -16.71 18.20 12.91
C SER A 268 -15.44 17.65 12.22
N PRO A 269 -15.10 17.98 10.97
CA PRO A 269 -13.87 17.49 10.32
C PRO A 269 -12.55 17.97 10.96
N ASN A 270 -12.58 18.94 11.88
CA ASN A 270 -11.41 19.51 12.54
C ASN A 270 -11.22 19.02 13.99
N ARG A 271 -12.23 18.41 14.62
CA ARG A 271 -12.20 18.01 16.06
C ARG A 271 -11.07 17.03 16.42
N GLY A 272 -10.56 16.28 15.45
CA GLY A 272 -9.44 15.34 15.63
C GLY A 272 -8.03 15.95 15.59
N GLN A 273 -7.88 17.23 15.29
CA GLN A 273 -6.59 17.78 14.88
C GLN A 273 -5.51 17.80 15.98
N SER A 274 -5.84 18.27 17.19
CA SER A 274 -4.88 18.30 18.31
C SER A 274 -4.42 16.91 18.74
N PHE A 275 -5.30 15.90 18.67
CA PHE A 275 -4.94 14.51 18.90
C PHE A 275 -3.98 13.99 17.82
N ALA A 276 -4.20 14.34 16.55
CA ALA A 276 -3.30 13.97 15.46
C ALA A 276 -1.92 14.62 15.58
N GLU A 277 -1.86 15.89 16.00
CA GLU A 277 -0.61 16.60 16.27
C GLU A 277 0.18 15.90 17.38
N ARG A 278 -0.48 15.48 18.46
CA ARG A 278 0.14 14.67 19.53
C ARG A 278 0.56 13.27 19.05
N ALA A 279 -0.23 12.61 18.20
CA ALA A 279 0.16 11.34 17.56
C ALA A 279 1.44 11.49 16.71
N ILE A 280 1.60 12.61 15.98
CA ILE A 280 2.82 12.91 15.23
C ILE A 280 4.03 13.06 16.15
N GLU A 281 3.88 13.66 17.34
CA GLU A 281 4.97 13.72 18.34
C GLU A 281 5.38 12.33 18.86
N TYR A 282 4.42 11.44 19.14
CA TYR A 282 4.73 10.07 19.57
C TYR A 282 5.42 9.28 18.46
N TYR A 283 4.92 9.36 17.21
CA TYR A 283 5.58 8.75 16.04
C TYR A 283 7.00 9.30 15.81
N ALA A 284 7.22 10.60 15.99
CA ALA A 284 8.55 11.19 15.88
C ALA A 284 9.53 10.62 16.92
N LYS A 285 9.08 10.43 18.17
CA LYS A 285 9.87 9.81 19.25
C LYS A 285 10.19 8.34 18.94
N LEU A 286 9.19 7.55 18.54
CA LEU A 286 9.34 6.14 18.14
C LEU A 286 10.35 5.98 17.01
N ARG A 287 10.21 6.78 15.94
CA ARG A 287 11.12 6.78 14.78
C ARG A 287 12.56 7.21 15.12
N SER A 288 12.78 7.86 16.26
CA SER A 288 14.11 8.21 16.78
C SER A 288 14.63 7.23 17.83
N SER A 289 13.92 6.13 18.11
CA SER A 289 14.36 5.06 19.01
C SER A 289 14.86 3.85 18.23
N ASP A 290 15.90 3.18 18.76
CA ASP A 290 16.39 1.89 18.26
C ASP A 290 15.63 0.71 18.91
N GLY A 291 14.30 0.85 19.09
CA GLY A 291 13.44 -0.18 19.69
C GLY A 291 13.11 -1.32 18.73
N GLU A 292 12.62 -2.44 19.27
CA GLU A 292 12.04 -3.53 18.48
C GLU A 292 10.67 -3.11 17.93
N THR A 293 10.36 -3.47 16.67
CA THR A 293 9.05 -3.16 16.08
C THR A 293 7.95 -3.97 16.76
N THR A 294 6.90 -3.29 17.24
CA THR A 294 5.71 -3.90 17.84
C THR A 294 4.49 -3.79 16.93
N LEU A 295 3.48 -4.65 17.17
CA LEU A 295 2.20 -4.57 16.46
C LEU A 295 1.50 -3.25 16.80
N GLU A 296 1.54 -2.81 18.05
CA GLU A 296 0.97 -1.56 18.54
C GLU A 296 1.59 -0.32 17.86
N TYR A 297 2.90 -0.32 17.58
CA TYR A 297 3.55 0.74 16.80
C TYR A 297 3.00 0.79 15.37
N LEU A 298 2.84 -0.35 14.71
CA LEU A 298 2.22 -0.42 13.38
C LEU A 298 0.74 0.02 13.43
N GLN A 299 -0.05 -0.48 14.38
CA GLN A 299 -1.45 -0.10 14.58
C GLN A 299 -1.58 1.43 14.76
N GLY A 300 -0.73 2.04 15.59
CA GLY A 300 -0.68 3.49 15.77
C GLY A 300 -0.30 4.24 14.49
N CYS A 301 0.66 3.73 13.71
CA CYS A 301 1.02 4.31 12.41
C CYS A 301 -0.12 4.20 11.39
N ILE A 302 -0.87 3.09 11.37
CA ILE A 302 -2.06 2.90 10.53
C ILE A 302 -3.11 3.96 10.86
N LEU A 303 -3.50 4.11 12.13
CA LEU A 303 -4.50 5.10 12.56
C LEU A 303 -4.10 6.53 12.17
N LEU A 304 -2.84 6.90 12.38
CA LEU A 304 -2.33 8.21 11.98
C LEU A 304 -2.31 8.40 10.46
N ALA A 305 -1.93 7.37 9.68
CA ALA A 305 -1.93 7.44 8.23
C ALA A 305 -3.35 7.59 7.65
N PHE A 306 -4.31 6.82 8.16
CA PHE A 306 -5.73 6.99 7.82
C PHE A 306 -6.25 8.37 8.24
N TYR A 307 -5.89 8.89 9.42
CA TYR A 307 -6.23 10.26 9.80
C TYR A 307 -5.69 11.28 8.79
N LEU A 308 -4.43 11.17 8.36
CA LEU A 308 -3.82 12.11 7.41
C LEU A 308 -4.54 12.08 6.06
N TYR A 309 -4.74 10.90 5.45
CA TYR A 309 -5.45 10.80 4.16
C TYR A 309 -6.89 11.32 4.22
N THR A 310 -7.62 11.01 5.30
CA THR A 310 -9.01 11.48 5.49
C THR A 310 -9.11 12.96 5.89
N SER A 311 -8.00 13.56 6.31
CA SER A 311 -7.85 15.00 6.57
C SER A 311 -7.32 15.79 5.36
N GLY A 312 -6.75 15.11 4.37
CA GLY A 312 -6.18 15.70 3.16
C GLY A 312 -4.96 14.91 2.67
N PRO A 313 -5.03 14.24 1.51
CA PRO A 313 -3.89 13.48 0.96
C PRO A 313 -2.64 14.34 0.82
N SER A 314 -1.54 13.93 1.44
CA SER A 314 -0.33 14.75 1.61
C SER A 314 0.96 13.96 1.43
N HIS A 315 2.09 14.65 1.30
CA HIS A 315 3.41 14.01 1.25
C HIS A 315 3.73 13.27 2.56
N GLN A 316 3.32 13.80 3.72
CA GLN A 316 3.49 13.16 5.01
C GLN A 316 2.69 11.85 5.08
N ALA A 317 1.45 11.84 4.57
CA ALA A 317 0.63 10.64 4.48
C ALA A 317 1.29 9.56 3.61
N TRP A 318 1.78 9.93 2.42
CA TRP A 318 2.51 9.03 1.51
C TRP A 318 3.76 8.41 2.16
N ILE A 319 4.55 9.22 2.88
CA ILE A 319 5.75 8.71 3.58
C ILE A 319 5.36 7.80 4.74
N LEU A 320 4.28 8.09 5.47
CA LEU A 320 3.82 7.24 6.57
C LEU A 320 3.25 5.91 6.06
N THR A 321 2.53 5.88 4.94
CA THR A 321 2.16 4.62 4.25
C THR A 321 3.40 3.76 3.96
N GLY A 322 4.46 4.37 3.40
CA GLY A 322 5.73 3.68 3.17
C GLY A 322 6.43 3.18 4.44
N VAL A 323 6.16 3.80 5.61
CA VAL A 323 6.60 3.30 6.92
C VAL A 323 5.71 2.14 7.38
N CYS A 324 4.37 2.24 7.29
CA CYS A 324 3.46 1.13 7.63
C CYS A 324 3.81 -0.15 6.84
N VAL A 325 4.08 -0.02 5.54
CA VAL A 325 4.56 -1.13 4.68
C VAL A 325 5.88 -1.71 5.20
N ARG A 326 6.81 -0.87 5.68
CA ARG A 326 8.09 -1.35 6.22
C ARG A 326 7.94 -2.05 7.56
N LEU A 327 7.15 -1.51 8.49
CA LEU A 327 6.88 -2.15 9.78
C LEU A 327 6.11 -3.47 9.61
N ALA A 328 5.18 -3.56 8.64
CA ALA A 328 4.48 -4.80 8.32
C ALA A 328 5.41 -5.90 7.78
N TYR A 329 6.46 -5.54 7.03
CA TYR A 329 7.52 -6.48 6.63
C TYR A 329 8.50 -6.81 7.76
N ASP A 330 8.72 -5.90 8.71
CA ASP A 330 9.64 -6.10 9.85
C ASP A 330 9.03 -7.03 10.92
N LEU A 331 7.70 -6.99 11.04
CA LEU A 331 6.85 -7.93 11.79
C LEU A 331 6.48 -9.21 11.01
N ASP A 332 6.99 -9.37 9.78
CA ASP A 332 6.72 -10.45 8.81
C ASP A 332 5.22 -10.75 8.54
N LEU A 333 4.33 -9.76 8.72
CA LEU A 333 2.88 -9.93 8.60
C LEU A 333 2.39 -10.33 7.20
N CYS A 334 3.25 -10.22 6.17
CA CYS A 334 2.96 -10.73 4.83
C CYS A 334 3.01 -12.25 4.72
N CYS A 335 3.58 -12.93 5.72
CA CYS A 335 3.81 -14.38 5.76
C CYS A 335 3.14 -15.04 7.00
N VAL A 336 2.21 -14.35 7.66
CA VAL A 336 1.53 -14.80 8.89
C VAL A 336 0.68 -16.08 8.70
N ASP A 337 0.44 -16.49 7.46
CA ASP A 337 -0.19 -17.78 7.11
C ASP A 337 0.69 -18.61 6.14
N GLU A 338 2.02 -18.41 6.10
CA GLU A 338 2.95 -19.21 5.27
C GLU A 338 3.30 -20.58 5.89
N GLU A 339 3.25 -20.69 7.23
CA GLU A 339 3.42 -21.97 7.95
C GLU A 339 2.04 -22.56 8.30
N ASP A 340 1.54 -23.46 7.45
CA ASP A 340 0.42 -24.37 7.78
C ASP A 340 0.92 -25.41 8.81
N ASP A 341 1.00 -25.01 10.08
CA ASP A 341 1.37 -25.90 11.18
C ASP A 341 0.18 -26.82 11.52
N ASP A 342 0.32 -28.13 11.28
CA ASP A 342 -0.71 -29.18 11.47
C ASP A 342 -1.13 -29.38 12.96
N MET A 343 -0.73 -28.47 13.86
CA MET A 343 -1.01 -28.50 15.30
C MET A 343 -2.26 -27.70 15.65
N GLU A 344 -2.97 -28.14 16.70
CA GLU A 344 -4.21 -27.51 17.18
C GLU A 344 -3.90 -26.19 17.92
N MET A 345 -3.73 -25.11 17.14
CA MET A 345 -3.42 -23.75 17.62
C MET A 345 -4.42 -23.26 18.69
N ALA A 346 -3.91 -22.58 19.71
CA ALA A 346 -4.73 -22.08 20.80
C ALA A 346 -5.70 -20.97 20.32
N ALA A 347 -6.94 -20.99 20.80
CA ALA A 347 -7.98 -20.04 20.42
C ALA A 347 -7.59 -18.54 20.58
N ALA A 348 -6.80 -18.23 21.62
CA ALA A 348 -6.30 -16.87 21.86
C ALA A 348 -5.14 -16.46 20.93
N GLU A 349 -4.34 -17.44 20.47
CA GLU A 349 -3.24 -17.26 19.52
C GLU A 349 -3.80 -17.00 18.12
N TRP A 350 -4.78 -17.80 17.69
CA TRP A 350 -5.54 -17.58 16.46
C TRP A 350 -6.16 -16.16 16.39
N SER A 351 -6.70 -15.66 17.50
CA SER A 351 -7.25 -14.29 17.58
C SER A 351 -6.19 -13.20 17.47
N ALA A 352 -4.98 -13.45 18.00
CA ALA A 352 -3.85 -12.53 17.86
C ALA A 352 -3.34 -12.51 16.41
N ASP A 353 -3.35 -13.66 15.72
CA ASP A 353 -3.08 -13.70 14.29
C ASP A 353 -4.18 -13.06 13.45
N GLU A 354 -5.45 -13.16 13.84
CA GLU A 354 -6.52 -12.40 13.16
C GLU A 354 -6.34 -10.88 13.36
N GLU A 355 -5.82 -10.42 14.50
CA GLU A 355 -5.43 -9.02 14.71
C GLU A 355 -4.24 -8.61 13.81
N ARG A 356 -3.23 -9.49 13.66
CA ARG A 356 -2.10 -9.33 12.73
C ARG A 356 -2.56 -9.29 11.26
N ARG A 357 -3.40 -10.23 10.81
CA ARG A 357 -4.02 -10.28 9.47
C ARG A 357 -4.79 -8.99 9.20
N ARG A 358 -5.59 -8.52 10.16
CA ARG A 358 -6.39 -7.29 10.03
C ARG A 358 -5.52 -6.04 9.94
N ALA A 359 -4.44 -5.94 10.71
CA ALA A 359 -3.44 -4.89 10.56
C ALA A 359 -2.78 -4.93 9.17
N PHE A 360 -2.36 -6.11 8.69
CA PHE A 360 -1.81 -6.28 7.34
C PHE A 360 -2.78 -5.82 6.25
N TRP A 361 -4.04 -6.24 6.30
CA TRP A 361 -5.05 -5.84 5.30
C TRP A 361 -5.30 -4.33 5.31
N LEU A 362 -5.23 -3.67 6.45
CA LEU A 362 -5.31 -2.20 6.52
C LEU A 362 -4.08 -1.50 5.94
N VAL A 363 -2.88 -2.10 6.02
CA VAL A 363 -1.68 -1.64 5.29
C VAL A 363 -1.87 -1.83 3.78
N TRP A 364 -2.49 -2.92 3.35
CA TRP A 364 -2.83 -3.15 1.93
C TRP A 364 -3.86 -2.14 1.40
N GLU A 365 -4.91 -1.86 2.17
CA GLU A 365 -5.95 -0.89 1.79
C GLU A 365 -5.36 0.53 1.62
N ILE A 366 -4.47 0.96 2.52
CA ILE A 366 -3.85 2.30 2.45
C ILE A 366 -2.69 2.41 1.45
N ASP A 367 -1.87 1.38 1.25
CA ASP A 367 -0.86 1.35 0.18
C ASP A 367 -1.52 1.37 -1.20
N THR A 368 -2.56 0.55 -1.39
CA THR A 368 -3.34 0.52 -2.64
C THR A 368 -4.02 1.86 -2.92
N PHE A 369 -4.70 2.48 -1.94
CA PHE A 369 -5.30 3.80 -2.13
C PHE A 369 -4.25 4.88 -2.41
N ALA A 370 -3.15 4.93 -1.64
CA ALA A 370 -2.08 5.90 -1.80
C ALA A 370 -1.44 5.85 -3.19
N SER A 371 -1.19 4.64 -3.70
CA SER A 371 -0.54 4.41 -5.00
C SER A 371 -1.46 4.71 -6.18
N ILE A 372 -2.73 4.31 -6.12
CA ILE A 372 -3.74 4.68 -7.14
C ILE A 372 -3.92 6.20 -7.18
N LEU A 373 -4.13 6.84 -6.02
CA LEU A 373 -4.40 8.27 -5.93
C LEU A 373 -3.22 9.14 -6.39
N SER A 374 -1.99 8.66 -6.23
CA SER A 374 -0.77 9.38 -6.63
C SER A 374 -0.16 8.92 -7.96
N MET A 375 -0.76 7.94 -8.64
CA MET A 375 -0.25 7.29 -9.85
C MET A 375 1.19 6.77 -9.68
N ARG A 376 1.41 5.97 -8.62
CA ARG A 376 2.71 5.40 -8.24
C ARG A 376 2.63 3.88 -8.08
N PRO A 377 3.75 3.14 -8.17
CA PRO A 377 3.80 1.73 -7.75
C PRO A 377 3.43 1.58 -6.27
N ARG A 378 2.94 0.39 -5.89
CA ARG A 378 2.72 -0.01 -4.49
C ARG A 378 4.01 -0.38 -3.77
N GLY A 379 4.00 -0.28 -2.45
CA GLY A 379 5.08 -0.76 -1.58
C GLY A 379 4.97 -2.25 -1.23
N LEU A 380 3.76 -2.80 -1.23
CA LEU A 380 3.51 -4.22 -1.05
C LEU A 380 3.76 -5.02 -2.34
N ASN A 381 4.51 -6.11 -2.23
CA ASN A 381 4.69 -7.07 -3.32
C ASN A 381 3.63 -8.17 -3.21
N SER A 382 2.61 -8.12 -4.09
CA SER A 382 1.52 -9.10 -4.16
C SER A 382 1.98 -10.55 -4.36
N GLN A 383 3.19 -10.79 -4.88
CA GLN A 383 3.76 -12.13 -5.06
C GLN A 383 4.34 -12.76 -3.78
N ARG A 384 4.34 -12.04 -2.65
CA ARG A 384 4.86 -12.48 -1.34
C ARG A 384 3.82 -12.38 -0.23
N ILE A 385 2.54 -12.48 -0.56
CA ILE A 385 1.45 -12.38 0.42
C ILE A 385 0.86 -13.77 0.64
N VAL A 386 1.13 -14.34 1.81
CA VAL A 386 0.44 -15.52 2.34
C VAL A 386 -0.26 -15.07 3.63
N VAL A 387 -1.42 -14.46 3.43
CA VAL A 387 -2.26 -13.87 4.48
C VAL A 387 -3.71 -14.22 4.15
N ARG A 388 -4.40 -14.87 5.08
CA ARG A 388 -5.81 -15.26 4.95
C ARG A 388 -6.69 -14.01 5.04
N LEU A 389 -7.81 -13.99 4.31
CA LEU A 389 -8.79 -12.90 4.38
C LEU A 389 -9.40 -12.81 5.78
N PRO A 390 -9.75 -11.61 6.28
CA PRO A 390 -10.28 -11.45 7.64
C PRO A 390 -11.65 -12.13 7.77
N VAL A 391 -11.91 -12.74 8.93
CA VAL A 391 -13.17 -13.44 9.24
C VAL A 391 -14.17 -12.48 9.91
N SER A 392 -15.31 -13.00 10.39
CA SER A 392 -16.32 -12.16 11.05
C SER A 392 -15.84 -11.62 12.39
N ASP A 393 -16.24 -10.39 12.71
CA ASP A 393 -16.03 -9.78 14.03
C ASP A 393 -16.63 -10.65 15.15
N GLU A 394 -17.72 -11.38 14.89
CA GLU A 394 -18.29 -12.35 15.82
C GLU A 394 -17.32 -13.50 16.13
N ALA A 395 -16.70 -14.11 15.09
CA ALA A 395 -15.74 -15.19 15.28
C ALA A 395 -14.46 -14.70 15.97
N TRP A 396 -13.94 -13.54 15.56
CA TRP A 396 -12.78 -12.91 16.16
C TRP A 396 -13.01 -12.58 17.65
N PHE A 397 -14.04 -11.78 17.96
CA PHE A 397 -14.34 -11.34 19.33
C PHE A 397 -14.79 -12.47 20.29
N SER A 398 -15.18 -13.64 19.76
CA SER A 398 -15.46 -14.84 20.57
C SER A 398 -14.28 -15.80 20.71
N ASN A 399 -13.12 -15.50 20.10
CA ASN A 399 -11.98 -16.41 19.98
C ASN A 399 -12.38 -17.77 19.40
N ARG A 400 -13.17 -17.75 18.31
CA ARG A 400 -13.69 -18.95 17.64
C ARG A 400 -13.00 -19.12 16.29
N PRO A 401 -12.00 -20.01 16.16
CA PRO A 401 -11.31 -20.27 14.90
C PRO A 401 -12.27 -20.50 13.73
N CYS A 402 -11.95 -19.87 12.61
CA CYS A 402 -12.74 -19.92 11.39
C CYS A 402 -11.77 -19.95 10.19
N GLU A 403 -11.98 -20.90 9.29
CA GLU A 403 -11.18 -21.02 8.07
C GLU A 403 -11.47 -19.85 7.11
N SER A 404 -10.43 -19.41 6.42
CA SER A 404 -10.53 -18.32 5.45
C SER A 404 -9.42 -18.44 4.41
N PRO A 405 -9.70 -18.22 3.12
CA PRO A 405 -8.70 -18.39 2.06
C PRO A 405 -7.73 -17.20 2.00
N VAL A 406 -6.53 -17.47 1.47
CA VAL A 406 -5.62 -16.42 1.00
C VAL A 406 -6.11 -15.82 -0.34
N VAL A 407 -5.66 -14.61 -0.66
CA VAL A 407 -5.90 -14.04 -2.00
C VAL A 407 -5.01 -14.76 -3.03
N PRO A 408 -5.56 -15.24 -4.17
CA PRO A 408 -4.78 -16.03 -5.12
C PRO A 408 -3.77 -15.19 -5.92
N LEU A 409 -2.68 -15.83 -6.36
CA LEU A 409 -1.71 -15.21 -7.28
C LEU A 409 -2.26 -15.05 -8.71
N ASP A 410 -3.17 -15.94 -9.13
CA ASP A 410 -3.89 -15.88 -10.41
C ASP A 410 -5.21 -15.10 -10.23
N PRO A 411 -5.37 -13.93 -10.87
CA PRO A 411 -6.58 -13.12 -10.72
C PRO A 411 -7.84 -13.83 -11.22
N THR A 412 -7.73 -14.78 -12.15
CA THR A 412 -8.87 -15.52 -12.71
C THR A 412 -9.49 -16.51 -11.71
N GLN A 413 -8.83 -16.78 -10.59
CA GLN A 413 -9.39 -17.58 -9.48
C GLN A 413 -10.06 -16.73 -8.38
N ALA A 414 -9.85 -15.40 -8.36
CA ALA A 414 -10.27 -14.53 -7.25
C ALA A 414 -11.77 -14.58 -6.92
N TRP A 415 -12.62 -14.85 -7.91
CA TRP A 415 -14.08 -14.99 -7.72
C TRP A 415 -14.51 -16.31 -7.08
N LYS A 416 -13.64 -17.33 -7.04
CA LYS A 416 -13.96 -18.67 -6.53
C LYS A 416 -13.70 -18.83 -5.05
N VAL A 417 -12.65 -18.18 -4.52
CA VAL A 417 -12.09 -18.54 -3.21
C VAL A 417 -13.07 -18.38 -2.03
N LEU A 418 -14.03 -17.45 -2.14
CA LEU A 418 -15.10 -17.27 -1.14
C LEU A 418 -16.43 -17.95 -1.51
N LEU A 419 -16.51 -18.71 -2.62
CA LEU A 419 -17.75 -19.43 -2.95
C LEU A 419 -17.97 -20.61 -1.99
N ASP A 420 -17.00 -21.50 -1.89
CA ASP A 420 -17.11 -22.72 -1.08
C ASP A 420 -16.50 -22.57 0.33
N SER A 421 -16.00 -21.38 0.66
CA SER A 421 -15.45 -21.03 1.98
C SER A 421 -16.54 -20.90 3.06
N PRO A 422 -16.26 -21.28 4.33
CA PRO A 422 -17.10 -20.92 5.45
C PRO A 422 -17.08 -19.41 5.76
N ASN A 423 -16.00 -18.69 5.43
CA ASN A 423 -15.97 -17.23 5.52
C ASN A 423 -16.86 -16.60 4.45
N LYS A 424 -17.90 -15.87 4.88
CA LYS A 424 -18.92 -15.24 4.05
C LYS A 424 -18.97 -13.71 4.20
N GLU A 425 -18.01 -13.13 4.92
CA GLU A 425 -18.06 -11.72 5.29
C GLU A 425 -17.89 -10.78 4.10
N GLU A 426 -18.68 -9.71 4.10
CA GLU A 426 -18.70 -8.67 3.08
C GLU A 426 -17.33 -7.97 2.96
N ARG A 427 -16.55 -7.88 4.04
CA ARG A 427 -15.18 -7.34 4.01
C ARG A 427 -14.20 -8.23 3.26
N ALA A 428 -14.34 -9.55 3.31
CA ALA A 428 -13.49 -10.48 2.56
C ALA A 428 -13.75 -10.35 1.04
N TRP A 429 -15.01 -10.25 0.63
CA TRP A 429 -15.39 -9.95 -0.76
C TRP A 429 -14.92 -8.57 -1.20
N PHE A 430 -15.03 -7.56 -0.32
CA PHE A 430 -14.51 -6.22 -0.57
C PHE A 430 -13.00 -6.20 -0.84
N LEU A 431 -12.20 -6.93 -0.06
CA LEU A 431 -10.75 -7.02 -0.25
C LEU A 431 -10.36 -7.71 -1.57
N LEU A 432 -11.15 -8.69 -2.04
CA LEU A 432 -10.96 -9.26 -3.38
C LEU A 432 -11.29 -8.25 -4.49
N ALA A 433 -12.34 -7.43 -4.34
CA ALA A 433 -12.61 -6.32 -5.27
C ALA A 433 -11.48 -5.26 -5.23
N ASN A 434 -10.90 -5.00 -4.06
CA ASN A 434 -9.73 -4.13 -3.89
C ASN A 434 -8.50 -4.67 -4.63
N TYR A 435 -8.25 -5.98 -4.55
CA TYR A 435 -7.19 -6.67 -5.30
C TYR A 435 -7.38 -6.60 -6.82
N ILE A 436 -8.58 -6.88 -7.34
CA ILE A 436 -8.85 -6.78 -8.79
C ILE A 436 -8.70 -5.33 -9.26
N MET A 437 -9.17 -4.35 -8.48
CA MET A 437 -8.99 -2.92 -8.77
C MET A 437 -7.51 -2.52 -8.79
N ALA A 438 -6.72 -2.96 -7.81
CA ALA A 438 -5.29 -2.68 -7.73
C ALA A 438 -4.54 -3.18 -8.97
N LEU A 439 -4.82 -4.41 -9.40
CA LEU A 439 -4.23 -5.00 -10.59
C LEU A 439 -4.64 -4.26 -11.88
N ALA A 440 -5.91 -3.87 -12.01
CA ALA A 440 -6.36 -3.08 -13.15
C ALA A 440 -5.61 -1.75 -13.26
N TYR A 441 -5.36 -1.06 -12.13
CA TYR A 441 -4.53 0.14 -12.09
C TYR A 441 -3.04 -0.13 -12.34
N GLU A 442 -2.47 -1.24 -11.84
CA GLU A 442 -1.07 -1.61 -12.12
C GLU A 442 -0.84 -1.92 -13.62
N THR A 443 -1.76 -2.64 -14.26
CA THR A 443 -1.79 -2.83 -15.72
C THR A 443 -2.05 -1.52 -16.47
N ALA A 444 -2.82 -0.59 -15.90
CA ALA A 444 -3.08 0.72 -16.50
C ALA A 444 -1.84 1.63 -16.54
N SER A 445 -1.12 1.69 -15.43
CA SER A 445 0.11 2.50 -15.26
C SER A 445 1.37 1.80 -15.80
N GLY A 446 1.28 0.53 -16.19
CA GLY A 446 2.39 -0.26 -16.72
C GLY A 446 2.96 0.28 -18.03
N ARG A 447 4.30 0.29 -18.14
CA ARG A 447 5.02 0.69 -19.37
C ARG A 447 4.81 -0.26 -20.55
N GLN A 448 4.46 -1.51 -20.28
CA GLN A 448 4.09 -2.51 -21.28
C GLN A 448 2.64 -2.89 -21.01
N LYS A 449 1.74 -2.56 -21.94
CA LYS A 449 0.34 -2.96 -21.89
C LYS A 449 0.20 -4.30 -22.59
N SER A 450 0.10 -5.37 -21.81
CA SER A 450 -0.15 -6.71 -22.35
C SER A 450 -1.66 -6.88 -22.61
N GLN A 451 -2.01 -7.15 -23.87
CA GLN A 451 -3.40 -7.44 -24.25
C GLN A 451 -3.94 -8.71 -23.58
N ARG A 452 -3.04 -9.64 -23.25
CA ARG A 452 -3.38 -10.87 -22.52
C ARG A 452 -3.82 -10.55 -21.10
N ASP A 453 -3.00 -9.84 -20.34
CA ASP A 453 -3.23 -9.49 -18.94
C ASP A 453 -4.53 -8.67 -18.80
N HIS A 454 -4.76 -7.73 -19.74
CA HIS A 454 -6.02 -6.99 -19.82
C HIS A 454 -7.25 -7.89 -20.06
N SER A 455 -7.13 -8.92 -20.92
CA SER A 455 -8.21 -9.88 -21.18
C SER A 455 -8.45 -10.81 -19.98
N GLU A 456 -7.39 -11.26 -19.31
CA GLU A 456 -7.46 -12.09 -18.09
C GLU A 456 -8.08 -11.31 -16.91
N LEU A 457 -7.72 -10.03 -16.73
CA LEU A 457 -8.35 -9.14 -15.73
C LEU A 457 -9.80 -8.80 -16.06
N THR A 458 -10.14 -8.53 -17.32
CA THR A 458 -11.53 -8.28 -17.74
C THR A 458 -12.41 -9.51 -17.52
N SER A 459 -11.87 -10.71 -17.78
CA SER A 459 -12.53 -11.99 -17.49
C SER A 459 -12.72 -12.20 -15.98
N SER A 460 -11.65 -12.00 -15.19
CA SER A 460 -11.68 -12.07 -13.72
C SER A 460 -12.75 -11.15 -13.13
N MET A 461 -12.74 -9.86 -13.50
CA MET A 461 -13.74 -8.87 -13.08
C MET A 461 -15.16 -9.32 -13.47
N THR A 462 -15.36 -9.86 -14.66
CA THR A 462 -16.68 -10.33 -15.13
C THR A 462 -17.20 -11.49 -14.27
N TYR A 463 -16.39 -12.51 -14.02
CA TYR A 463 -16.76 -13.63 -13.14
C TYR A 463 -17.01 -13.14 -11.70
N PHE A 464 -16.19 -12.21 -11.20
CA PHE A 464 -16.37 -11.61 -9.88
C PHE A 464 -17.68 -10.83 -9.76
N CYS A 465 -18.02 -10.02 -10.75
CA CYS A 465 -19.29 -9.28 -10.80
C CYS A 465 -20.50 -10.22 -10.81
N LEU A 466 -20.42 -11.38 -11.48
CA LEU A 466 -21.48 -12.39 -11.45
C LEU A 466 -21.63 -13.03 -10.06
N ALA A 467 -20.53 -13.45 -9.43
CA ALA A 467 -20.55 -14.01 -8.07
C ALA A 467 -21.09 -13.00 -7.03
N VAL A 468 -20.65 -11.74 -7.11
CA VAL A 468 -21.15 -10.65 -6.26
C VAL A 468 -22.63 -10.38 -6.54
N SER A 469 -23.08 -10.38 -7.79
CA SER A 469 -24.51 -10.15 -8.13
C SER A 469 -25.43 -11.25 -7.57
N GLN A 470 -24.93 -12.49 -7.45
CA GLN A 470 -25.69 -13.61 -6.87
C GLN A 470 -25.81 -13.52 -5.34
N ARG A 471 -24.76 -13.05 -4.64
CA ARG A 471 -24.72 -13.01 -3.16
C ARG A 471 -25.07 -11.66 -2.55
N HIS A 472 -24.50 -10.58 -3.10
CA HIS A 472 -24.59 -9.21 -2.61
C HIS A 472 -25.14 -8.26 -3.69
N GLY A 473 -26.03 -8.76 -4.55
CA GLY A 473 -26.67 -7.98 -5.62
C GLY A 473 -27.64 -6.94 -5.08
N LEU A 474 -27.44 -5.68 -5.44
CA LEU A 474 -28.16 -4.53 -4.86
C LEU A 474 -29.68 -4.51 -5.08
N GLU A 475 -30.17 -5.22 -6.11
CA GLU A 475 -31.61 -5.32 -6.41
C GLU A 475 -32.25 -6.62 -5.88
N THR A 476 -31.47 -7.70 -5.79
CA THR A 476 -31.91 -9.03 -5.35
C THR A 476 -31.87 -9.16 -3.83
N ASN A 477 -30.75 -8.73 -3.23
CA ASN A 477 -30.45 -8.75 -1.80
C ASN A 477 -30.08 -7.32 -1.36
N PRO A 478 -31.04 -6.37 -1.33
CA PRO A 478 -30.75 -4.96 -1.03
C PRO A 478 -30.13 -4.79 0.37
N PRO A 479 -29.09 -3.96 0.53
CA PRO A 479 -28.34 -3.85 1.77
C PRO A 479 -29.16 -3.23 2.91
N ALA A 480 -29.22 -3.93 4.05
CA ALA A 480 -30.01 -3.53 5.22
C ALA A 480 -29.23 -2.61 6.17
N PHE A 481 -29.58 -1.32 6.16
CA PHE A 481 -29.01 -0.30 7.05
C PHE A 481 -29.75 -0.24 8.39
N ALA A 482 -29.08 -0.63 9.47
CA ALA A 482 -29.52 -0.43 10.84
C ALA A 482 -28.33 -0.19 11.78
N ALA A 483 -28.62 0.32 12.98
CA ALA A 483 -27.63 0.42 14.05
C ALA A 483 -27.03 -0.96 14.34
N GLY A 484 -25.70 -1.06 14.32
CA GLY A 484 -24.95 -2.32 14.48
C GLY A 484 -24.79 -3.18 13.21
N SER A 485 -25.60 -3.00 12.15
CA SER A 485 -25.46 -3.78 10.89
C SER A 485 -24.87 -2.99 9.72
N PHE A 486 -24.90 -1.65 9.77
CA PHE A 486 -24.55 -0.76 8.65
C PHE A 486 -23.15 -1.00 8.04
N ALA A 487 -22.20 -1.55 8.80
CA ALA A 487 -20.87 -1.88 8.32
C ALA A 487 -20.93 -2.86 7.12
N LYS A 488 -21.72 -3.94 7.24
CA LYS A 488 -21.92 -4.94 6.18
C LYS A 488 -22.54 -4.32 4.93
N ALA A 489 -23.55 -3.48 5.12
CA ALA A 489 -24.19 -2.70 4.06
C ALA A 489 -23.20 -1.75 3.34
N ASN A 490 -22.35 -1.05 4.09
CA ASN A 490 -21.31 -0.17 3.55
C ASN A 490 -20.22 -0.93 2.80
N TRP A 491 -19.82 -2.13 3.24
CA TRP A 491 -18.88 -2.98 2.49
C TRP A 491 -19.46 -3.44 1.15
N ILE A 492 -20.74 -3.80 1.09
CA ILE A 492 -21.44 -4.14 -0.17
C ILE A 492 -21.44 -2.94 -1.12
N ILE A 493 -21.86 -1.75 -0.66
CA ILE A 493 -21.88 -0.54 -1.49
C ILE A 493 -20.47 -0.19 -2.00
N GLY A 494 -19.45 -0.22 -1.13
CA GLY A 494 -18.05 0.04 -1.49
C GLY A 494 -17.50 -0.92 -2.53
N MET A 495 -17.84 -2.21 -2.42
CA MET A 495 -17.48 -3.25 -3.39
C MET A 495 -18.05 -2.94 -4.78
N HIS A 496 -19.33 -2.56 -4.88
CA HIS A 496 -19.94 -2.16 -6.16
C HIS A 496 -19.31 -0.88 -6.72
N LEU A 497 -19.08 0.15 -5.91
CA LEU A 497 -18.39 1.38 -6.35
C LEU A 497 -16.99 1.08 -6.93
N MET A 498 -16.26 0.15 -6.33
CA MET A 498 -14.92 -0.24 -6.78
C MET A 498 -14.96 -1.12 -8.03
N LEU A 499 -15.96 -1.99 -8.18
CA LEU A 499 -16.14 -2.77 -9.42
C LEU A 499 -16.55 -1.87 -10.61
N THR A 500 -17.42 -0.88 -10.40
CA THR A 500 -17.76 0.14 -11.42
C THR A 500 -16.52 0.96 -11.82
N ASN A 501 -15.70 1.39 -10.86
CA ASN A 501 -14.45 2.10 -11.15
C ASN A 501 -13.43 1.20 -11.87
N THR A 502 -13.26 -0.05 -11.43
CA THR A 502 -12.40 -1.06 -12.10
C THR A 502 -12.81 -1.25 -13.57
N ARG A 503 -14.12 -1.34 -13.85
CA ARG A 503 -14.64 -1.42 -15.22
C ARG A 503 -14.29 -0.18 -16.04
N ALA A 504 -14.50 1.02 -15.50
CA ALA A 504 -14.13 2.26 -16.16
C ALA A 504 -12.62 2.36 -16.45
N CYS A 505 -11.78 1.91 -15.52
CA CYS A 505 -10.32 1.83 -15.69
C CYS A 505 -9.94 0.86 -16.83
N LEU A 506 -10.49 -0.36 -16.84
CA LEU A 506 -10.22 -1.35 -17.89
C LEU A 506 -10.73 -0.91 -19.27
N SER A 507 -11.94 -0.36 -19.37
CA SER A 507 -12.47 0.17 -20.64
C SER A 507 -11.66 1.35 -21.17
N ALA A 508 -11.09 2.19 -20.29
CA ALA A 508 -10.15 3.24 -20.67
C ALA A 508 -8.78 2.73 -21.16
N LEU A 509 -8.44 1.45 -20.91
CA LEU A 509 -7.27 0.79 -21.52
C LEU A 509 -7.58 0.13 -22.86
N ALA A 510 -8.78 -0.41 -23.03
CA ALA A 510 -9.26 -0.96 -24.30
C ALA A 510 -9.55 0.14 -25.34
N ALA A 511 -9.80 1.37 -24.89
CA ALA A 511 -10.19 2.50 -25.74
C ALA A 511 -9.13 2.85 -26.80
N THR A 512 -9.51 2.66 -28.06
CA THR A 512 -8.85 3.25 -29.23
C THR A 512 -9.38 4.67 -29.49
N PRO A 513 -8.72 5.51 -30.31
CA PRO A 513 -9.19 6.87 -30.63
C PRO A 513 -10.58 6.96 -31.31
N PHE A 514 -11.18 5.83 -31.70
CA PHE A 514 -12.46 5.75 -32.42
C PHE A 514 -13.50 4.85 -31.75
N SER A 515 -13.21 4.26 -30.59
CA SER A 515 -14.15 3.41 -29.86
C SER A 515 -14.92 4.21 -28.81
N ASN A 516 -16.26 4.14 -28.86
CA ASN A 516 -17.12 4.64 -27.80
C ASN A 516 -16.76 3.98 -26.47
N VAL A 517 -16.45 4.78 -25.46
CA VAL A 517 -16.39 4.32 -24.06
C VAL A 517 -17.83 4.04 -23.59
N GLU A 518 -18.03 2.92 -22.91
CA GLU A 518 -19.34 2.54 -22.37
C GLU A 518 -19.85 3.54 -21.33
N THR A 519 -21.17 3.75 -21.28
CA THR A 519 -21.82 4.65 -20.32
C THR A 519 -21.93 4.01 -18.94
N PHE A 520 -21.06 4.41 -18.01
CA PHE A 520 -21.12 4.00 -16.60
C PHE A 520 -22.15 4.79 -15.74
N GLU A 521 -23.01 5.58 -16.40
CA GLU A 521 -23.88 6.58 -15.77
C GLU A 521 -25.06 5.98 -14.98
N ASP A 522 -25.61 4.85 -15.42
CA ASP A 522 -26.73 4.19 -14.72
C ASP A 522 -26.28 3.46 -13.45
N ASP A 523 -25.07 2.89 -13.43
CA ASP A 523 -24.57 2.09 -12.31
C ASP A 523 -24.39 2.93 -11.03
N TYR A 524 -23.86 4.16 -11.14
CA TYR A 524 -23.73 5.06 -10.00
C TYR A 524 -25.09 5.41 -9.39
N SER A 525 -26.06 5.79 -10.22
CA SER A 525 -27.41 6.13 -9.77
C SER A 525 -28.10 4.95 -9.08
N ARG A 526 -27.90 3.72 -9.58
CA ARG A 526 -28.40 2.48 -8.94
C ARG A 526 -27.74 2.21 -7.59
N ILE A 527 -26.41 2.37 -7.48
CA ILE A 527 -25.68 2.19 -6.22
C ILE A 527 -26.15 3.20 -5.16
N PHE A 528 -26.23 4.48 -5.52
CA PHE A 528 -26.60 5.54 -4.58
C PHE A 528 -28.06 5.47 -4.13
N ASN A 529 -28.99 5.04 -5.00
CA ASN A 529 -30.38 4.76 -4.63
C ASN A 529 -30.53 3.60 -3.60
N ARG A 530 -29.46 2.83 -3.35
CA ARG A 530 -29.41 1.80 -2.31
C ARG A 530 -28.55 2.18 -1.10
N TRP A 531 -28.01 3.40 -1.02
CA TRP A 531 -27.16 3.85 0.08
C TRP A 531 -27.91 4.79 1.04
N HIS A 532 -28.16 4.36 2.27
CA HIS A 532 -28.91 5.19 3.22
C HIS A 532 -28.09 6.42 3.68
N PRO A 533 -28.60 7.66 3.52
CA PRO A 533 -27.78 8.89 3.61
C PRO A 533 -26.99 9.10 4.90
N GLU A 534 -27.53 8.66 6.04
CA GLU A 534 -26.90 8.77 7.37
C GLU A 534 -25.62 7.94 7.48
N TYR A 535 -25.52 6.83 6.75
CA TYR A 535 -24.42 5.86 6.86
C TYR A 535 -23.34 6.04 5.79
N ILE A 536 -23.53 6.95 4.81
CA ILE A 536 -22.52 7.31 3.81
C ILE A 536 -21.23 7.76 4.50
N ALA A 537 -21.36 8.71 5.42
CA ALA A 537 -20.22 9.28 6.14
C ALA A 537 -19.70 8.38 7.29
N LEU A 538 -20.31 7.20 7.47
CA LEU A 538 -19.86 6.12 8.35
C LEU A 538 -19.31 4.91 7.55
N SER A 539 -19.11 5.08 6.24
CA SER A 539 -18.40 4.11 5.40
C SER A 539 -16.90 4.39 5.36
N HIS A 540 -16.15 3.46 4.78
CA HIS A 540 -14.72 3.63 4.52
C HIS A 540 -14.45 4.91 3.70
N PRO A 541 -13.80 5.95 4.26
CA PRO A 541 -13.77 7.27 3.61
C PRO A 541 -13.06 7.33 2.26
N PHE A 542 -12.22 6.34 1.92
CA PHE A 542 -11.57 6.28 0.61
C PHE A 542 -12.55 5.95 -0.53
N PHE A 543 -13.80 5.55 -0.25
CA PHE A 543 -14.87 5.47 -1.26
C PHE A 543 -15.18 6.85 -1.88
N ALA A 544 -14.90 7.95 -1.19
CA ALA A 544 -14.91 9.28 -1.79
C ALA A 544 -13.98 9.39 -3.01
N GLY A 545 -12.86 8.66 -3.01
CA GLY A 545 -11.90 8.62 -4.11
C GLY A 545 -12.40 7.83 -5.34
N THR A 546 -13.29 6.85 -5.18
CA THR A 546 -13.79 6.07 -6.34
C THR A 546 -14.70 6.92 -7.24
N LEU A 547 -15.31 7.97 -6.68
CA LEU A 547 -16.17 8.95 -7.35
C LEU A 547 -15.42 9.83 -8.35
N LEU A 548 -14.09 9.82 -8.33
CA LEU A 548 -13.26 10.53 -9.31
C LEU A 548 -13.28 9.86 -10.70
N SER A 549 -13.61 8.57 -10.82
CA SER A 549 -13.61 7.89 -12.12
C SER A 549 -14.66 8.43 -13.08
N ALA A 550 -15.87 8.73 -12.59
CA ALA A 550 -16.92 9.42 -13.35
C ALA A 550 -16.51 10.83 -13.84
N ARG A 551 -15.46 11.41 -13.23
CA ARG A 551 -14.85 12.71 -13.58
C ARG A 551 -13.54 12.60 -14.38
N THR A 552 -12.96 11.40 -14.45
CA THR A 552 -11.68 11.11 -15.13
C THR A 552 -11.91 10.45 -16.49
N TYR A 553 -12.97 9.64 -16.59
CA TYR A 553 -13.39 8.92 -17.79
C TYR A 553 -14.83 9.31 -18.17
N PRO A 554 -15.07 10.58 -18.59
CA PRO A 554 -16.40 11.02 -19.00
C PRO A 554 -16.90 10.25 -20.22
N SER A 555 -18.20 9.97 -20.28
CA SER A 555 -18.81 9.29 -21.42
C SER A 555 -18.69 10.12 -22.69
N LEU A 556 -17.98 9.59 -23.69
CA LEU A 556 -17.85 10.18 -25.03
C LEU A 556 -19.07 9.89 -25.93
N SER A 557 -19.97 8.98 -25.53
CA SER A 557 -21.09 8.49 -26.35
C SER A 557 -22.46 9.05 -25.95
N SER A 558 -22.52 9.86 -24.89
CA SER A 558 -23.76 10.51 -24.46
C SER A 558 -24.14 11.66 -25.39
N SER A 559 -25.17 11.45 -26.22
CA SER A 559 -25.88 12.52 -26.94
C SER A 559 -26.85 13.31 -26.04
N ARG A 560 -26.65 13.27 -24.71
CA ARG A 560 -27.55 13.84 -23.69
C ARG A 560 -26.74 14.55 -22.59
N PRO A 561 -26.35 15.83 -22.77
CA PRO A 561 -25.53 16.57 -21.80
C PRO A 561 -26.11 16.60 -20.37
N MET A 562 -27.43 16.50 -20.20
CA MET A 562 -28.09 16.41 -18.89
C MET A 562 -27.69 15.18 -18.06
N SER A 563 -27.38 14.05 -18.71
CA SER A 563 -27.10 12.77 -18.03
C SER A 563 -25.74 12.78 -17.33
N ILE A 564 -24.75 13.40 -17.98
CA ILE A 564 -23.42 13.68 -17.44
C ILE A 564 -23.51 14.64 -16.25
N SER A 565 -24.34 15.70 -16.36
CA SER A 565 -24.57 16.67 -15.27
C SER A 565 -25.12 15.98 -14.01
N CYS A 566 -26.21 15.22 -14.15
CA CYS A 566 -26.89 14.56 -13.04
C CYS A 566 -25.96 13.63 -12.23
N ASN A 567 -25.11 12.83 -12.88
CA ASN A 567 -24.17 11.97 -12.18
C ASN A 567 -23.01 12.74 -11.53
N GLN A 568 -22.61 13.90 -12.07
CA GLN A 568 -21.62 14.78 -11.45
C GLN A 568 -22.16 15.51 -10.23
N GLU A 569 -23.43 15.96 -10.29
CA GLU A 569 -24.18 16.55 -9.17
C GLU A 569 -24.41 15.51 -8.06
N LEU A 570 -24.85 14.30 -8.41
CA LEU A 570 -25.06 13.21 -7.46
C LEU A 570 -23.75 12.77 -6.81
N SER A 571 -22.65 12.67 -7.58
CA SER A 571 -21.32 12.42 -7.01
C SER A 571 -20.88 13.54 -6.06
N ALA A 572 -21.18 14.80 -6.37
CA ALA A 572 -20.89 15.93 -5.49
C ALA A 572 -21.74 15.91 -4.21
N LEU A 573 -23.00 15.45 -4.28
CA LEU A 573 -23.84 15.24 -3.10
C LEU A 573 -23.27 14.14 -2.19
N ILE A 574 -22.86 12.99 -2.73
CA ILE A 574 -22.21 11.93 -1.94
C ILE A 574 -20.89 12.43 -1.32
N LEU A 575 -20.09 13.21 -2.05
CA LEU A 575 -18.90 13.86 -1.50
C LEU A 575 -19.21 14.90 -0.40
N SER A 576 -20.36 15.58 -0.45
CA SER A 576 -20.78 16.51 0.61
C SER A 576 -21.21 15.78 1.88
N HIS A 577 -21.84 14.60 1.75
CA HIS A 577 -22.04 13.67 2.87
C HIS A 577 -20.70 13.28 3.49
N PHE A 578 -19.67 12.90 2.71
CA PHE A 578 -18.33 12.67 3.27
C PHE A 578 -17.73 13.91 3.93
N ALA A 579 -17.91 15.10 3.34
CA ALA A 579 -17.39 16.37 3.87
C ALA A 579 -17.91 16.74 5.26
N THR A 580 -19.04 16.18 5.71
CA THR A 580 -19.59 16.40 7.07
C THR A 580 -18.61 15.99 8.19
N PHE A 581 -17.81 14.95 7.97
CA PHE A 581 -16.85 14.42 8.96
C PHE A 581 -15.42 14.29 8.40
N TRP A 582 -15.23 14.23 7.09
CA TRP A 582 -13.95 13.91 6.45
C TRP A 582 -13.53 15.05 5.53
N LYS A 583 -12.44 15.77 5.87
CA LYS A 583 -11.90 16.86 5.03
C LYS A 583 -11.55 16.36 3.62
N LEU A 584 -11.25 15.07 3.45
CA LEU A 584 -11.11 14.42 2.14
C LEU A 584 -12.31 14.68 1.21
N GLY A 585 -13.55 14.61 1.71
CA GLY A 585 -14.75 14.97 0.91
C GLY A 585 -14.67 16.41 0.41
N SER A 586 -14.32 17.35 1.29
CA SER A 586 -14.09 18.76 0.95
C SER A 586 -12.93 18.97 -0.02
N VAL A 587 -11.86 18.19 0.05
CA VAL A 587 -10.70 18.26 -0.86
C VAL A 587 -11.05 17.77 -2.27
N LEU A 588 -11.91 16.75 -2.37
CA LEU A 588 -12.40 16.27 -3.68
C LEU A 588 -13.51 17.18 -4.24
N LEU A 589 -14.30 17.86 -3.39
CA LEU A 589 -15.24 18.92 -3.78
C LEU A 589 -14.58 20.24 -4.17
N GLY A 590 -13.50 20.63 -3.50
CA GLY A 590 -12.76 21.87 -3.80
C GLY A 590 -12.13 21.86 -5.20
N LYS A 591 -11.98 20.67 -5.78
CA LYS A 591 -11.56 20.43 -7.17
C LYS A 591 -12.75 20.38 -8.14
N TYR A 592 -13.93 20.84 -7.71
CA TYR A 592 -15.20 20.73 -8.44
C TYR A 592 -16.08 21.99 -8.45
N ILE A 593 -15.54 23.15 -8.06
CA ILE A 593 -16.20 24.46 -8.07
C ILE A 593 -15.24 25.43 -8.80
N PRO A 594 -15.68 26.09 -9.89
CA PRO A 594 -16.59 27.22 -9.78
C PRO A 594 -18.02 26.96 -10.29
N PHE A 595 -18.99 27.34 -9.46
CA PHE A 595 -20.32 27.73 -9.94
C PHE A 595 -20.22 29.14 -10.54
N HIS A 596 -20.19 29.24 -11.87
CA HIS A 596 -20.49 30.49 -12.57
C HIS A 596 -21.57 30.23 -13.62
N THR A 597 -22.83 30.23 -13.15
CA THR A 597 -23.99 30.39 -14.02
C THR A 597 -24.19 31.88 -14.33
N GLU A 598 -23.40 32.42 -15.26
CA GLU A 598 -23.77 33.65 -15.98
C GLU A 598 -24.21 33.28 -17.40
N PRO A 599 -25.37 33.77 -17.88
CA PRO A 599 -25.84 33.47 -19.22
C PRO A 599 -25.01 34.27 -20.25
N ILE A 600 -24.49 33.58 -21.27
CA ILE A 600 -23.87 34.24 -22.42
C ILE A 600 -24.96 34.97 -23.21
N HIS A 601 -25.14 36.26 -22.90
CA HIS A 601 -25.86 37.18 -23.77
C HIS A 601 -24.99 37.52 -24.99
N GLN A 602 -25.63 37.56 -26.16
CA GLN A 602 -25.01 37.85 -27.43
C GLN A 602 -24.64 39.34 -27.55
N VAL A 603 -23.37 39.63 -27.86
CA VAL A 603 -22.92 40.71 -28.76
C VAL A 603 -21.74 40.16 -29.56
#